data_AF-A0A7X5QAH0-F1
#
_entry.id   AF-A0A7X5QAH0-F1
#
_cell.length_a   1.000
_cell.length_b   1.000
_cell.length_c   1.000
_cell.angle_alpha   90.00
_cell.angle_beta   90.00
_cell.angle_gamma   90.00
#
_symmetry.space_group_name_H-M   'P 1'
#
loop_
_entity.id
_entity.type
_entity.pdbx_description
1 polymer ?
#
loop_
_entity_poly.entity_id
_entity_poly.type
_entity_poly.pdbx_seq_one_letter_code
_entity_poly.pdbx_strand_id
1 'polypeptide(L)'
;MAYPQETRDKLRRMYIFNQLSLEVTAAQCGVAFVTARRWKKEAQERGDDWDKMRAAQTMAGGGIEEAGRAVLMSLVVQCQTTMELLNTTPDMLPQQRVELLASLADAFNKATSASKKILPETNELATALEIVQKLGAFINERYSQHNAAFLEILEAFAMELEQHYG
;
A
#
# COMPACT_ATOMS: atom_id res chain seq x y z
N MET A 1 -22.19 31.91 1.95
CA MET A 1 -20.80 32.33 1.68
C MET A 1 -20.10 31.21 0.94
N ALA A 2 -19.38 31.52 -0.13
CA ALA A 2 -18.55 30.55 -0.83
C ALA A 2 -17.26 30.34 -0.01
N TYR A 3 -16.97 29.10 0.37
CA TYR A 3 -15.70 28.77 1.01
C TYR A 3 -14.56 28.89 0.00
N PRO A 4 -13.36 29.34 0.40
CA PRO A 4 -12.20 29.36 -0.47
C PRO A 4 -11.76 27.94 -0.81
N GLN A 5 -11.11 27.78 -1.98
CA GLN A 5 -10.63 26.49 -2.47
C GLN A 5 -9.67 25.80 -1.49
N GLU A 6 -8.84 26.59 -0.81
CA GLU A 6 -7.92 26.12 0.23
C GLU A 6 -8.61 25.34 1.36
N THR A 7 -9.82 25.75 1.77
CA THR A 7 -10.59 25.02 2.79
C THR A 7 -11.02 23.64 2.29
N ARG A 8 -11.38 23.54 1.01
CA ARG A 8 -11.75 22.27 0.37
C ARG A 8 -10.54 21.34 0.26
N ASP A 9 -9.39 21.87 -0.12
CA ASP A 9 -8.14 21.10 -0.26
C ASP A 9 -7.62 20.61 1.09
N LYS A 10 -7.70 21.46 2.13
CA LYS A 10 -7.39 21.07 3.51
C LYS A 10 -8.29 19.93 3.99
N LEU A 11 -9.60 20.04 3.77
CA LEU A 11 -10.57 19.02 4.15
C LEU A 11 -10.28 17.70 3.43
N ARG A 12 -10.02 17.74 2.11
CA ARG A 12 -9.62 16.57 1.31
C ARG A 12 -8.39 15.88 1.89
N ARG A 13 -7.32 16.64 2.15
CA ARG A 13 -6.06 16.13 2.71
C ARG A 13 -6.29 15.46 4.06
N MET A 14 -6.97 16.13 4.98
CA MET A 14 -7.23 15.57 6.31
C MET A 14 -8.09 14.31 6.26
N TYR A 15 -9.09 14.26 5.36
CA TYR A 15 -9.93 13.08 5.18
C TYR A 15 -9.15 11.86 4.65
N ILE A 16 -8.24 12.09 3.70
CA ILE A 16 -7.44 11.03 3.06
C ILE A 16 -6.31 10.54 3.96
N PHE A 17 -5.51 11.45 4.52
CA PHE A 17 -4.26 11.10 5.20
C PHE A 17 -4.44 10.84 6.70
N ASN A 18 -5.34 11.54 7.38
CA ASN A 18 -5.49 11.40 8.83
C ASN A 18 -6.51 10.30 9.21
N GLN A 19 -7.12 9.64 8.21
CA GLN A 19 -8.12 8.58 8.39
C GLN A 19 -9.28 8.93 9.35
N LEU A 20 -9.63 10.23 9.46
CA LEU A 20 -10.77 10.68 10.27
C LEU A 20 -12.10 10.54 9.51
N SER A 21 -13.22 10.51 10.22
CA SER A 21 -14.53 10.55 9.55
C SER A 21 -14.71 11.89 8.81
N LEU A 22 -15.56 11.89 7.77
CA LEU A 22 -15.86 13.12 7.03
C LEU A 22 -16.52 14.17 7.94
N GLU A 23 -17.29 13.74 8.93
CA GLU A 23 -17.92 14.58 9.93
C GLU A 23 -16.90 15.28 10.84
N VAL A 24 -15.96 14.52 11.42
CA VAL A 24 -14.89 15.08 12.25
C VAL A 24 -14.01 16.03 11.44
N THR A 25 -13.68 15.65 10.21
CA THR A 25 -12.85 16.48 9.31
C THR A 25 -13.56 17.78 8.93
N ALA A 26 -14.87 17.72 8.66
CA ALA A 26 -15.68 18.89 8.35
C ALA A 26 -15.75 19.85 9.55
N ALA A 27 -15.98 19.33 10.76
CA ALA A 27 -15.96 20.12 11.98
C ALA A 27 -14.61 20.82 12.21
N GLN A 28 -13.49 20.11 12.01
CA GLN A 28 -12.15 20.66 12.14
C GLN A 28 -11.81 21.73 11.08
N CYS A 29 -12.45 21.66 9.91
CA CYS A 29 -12.31 22.67 8.85
C CYS A 29 -13.31 23.82 8.97
N GLY A 30 -14.21 23.81 9.98
CA GLY A 30 -15.26 24.82 10.13
C GLY A 30 -16.31 24.77 9.02
N VAL A 31 -16.52 23.59 8.41
CA VAL A 31 -17.43 23.39 7.28
C VAL A 31 -18.61 22.52 7.72
N ALA A 32 -19.83 22.85 7.30
CA ALA A 32 -20.99 22.01 7.54
C ALA A 32 -20.83 20.63 6.86
N PHE A 33 -21.23 19.55 7.54
CA PHE A 33 -21.10 18.19 7.01
C PHE A 33 -21.75 18.01 5.63
N VAL A 34 -22.90 18.63 5.39
CA VAL A 34 -23.59 18.59 4.09
C VAL A 34 -22.74 19.20 2.97
N THR A 35 -22.00 20.27 3.24
CA THR A 35 -21.08 20.89 2.29
C THR A 35 -19.88 19.98 2.00
N ALA A 36 -19.30 19.37 3.03
CA ALA A 36 -18.21 18.40 2.86
C ALA A 36 -18.64 17.19 2.02
N ARG A 37 -19.85 16.67 2.25
CA ARG A 37 -20.43 15.57 1.45
C ARG A 37 -20.63 15.97 -0.01
N ARG A 38 -21.12 17.19 -0.26
CA ARG A 38 -21.27 17.72 -1.62
C ARG A 38 -19.92 17.83 -2.34
N TRP A 39 -18.89 18.35 -1.66
CA TRP A 39 -17.55 18.46 -2.24
C TRP A 39 -16.93 17.12 -2.58
N LYS A 40 -17.08 16.12 -1.71
CA LYS A 40 -16.62 14.77 -1.96
C LYS A 40 -17.31 14.17 -3.20
N LYS A 41 -18.63 14.36 -3.34
CA LYS A 41 -19.39 13.92 -4.51
C LYS A 41 -18.96 14.63 -5.80
N GLU A 42 -18.87 15.96 -5.78
CA GLU A 42 -18.39 16.76 -6.92
C GLU A 42 -16.94 16.39 -7.32
N ALA A 43 -16.10 16.04 -6.35
CA ALA A 43 -14.74 15.59 -6.63
C ALA A 43 -14.75 14.22 -7.33
N GLN A 44 -15.55 13.29 -6.83
CA GLN A 44 -15.75 11.97 -7.45
C GLN A 44 -16.29 12.08 -8.88
N GLU A 45 -17.28 12.95 -9.12
CA GLU A 45 -17.84 13.21 -10.46
C GLU A 45 -16.78 13.78 -11.45
N ARG A 46 -15.72 14.41 -10.94
CA ARG A 46 -14.58 14.90 -11.72
C ARG A 46 -13.40 13.92 -11.75
N GLY A 47 -13.58 12.69 -11.24
CA GLY A 47 -12.56 11.64 -11.21
C GLY A 47 -11.63 11.66 -10.00
N ASP A 48 -11.78 12.60 -9.06
CA ASP A 48 -11.03 12.67 -7.80
C ASP A 48 -11.80 11.94 -6.68
N ASP A 49 -11.68 10.62 -6.62
CA ASP A 49 -12.34 9.79 -5.62
C ASP A 49 -11.56 9.73 -4.30
N TRP A 50 -12.03 10.48 -3.30
CA TRP A 50 -11.37 10.58 -2.00
C TRP A 50 -11.40 9.28 -1.20
N ASP A 51 -12.41 8.42 -1.40
CA ASP A 51 -12.48 7.13 -0.71
C ASP A 51 -11.45 6.16 -1.29
N LYS A 52 -11.31 6.16 -2.62
CA LYS A 52 -10.27 5.39 -3.30
C LYS A 52 -8.88 5.84 -2.88
N MET A 53 -8.64 7.15 -2.80
CA MET A 53 -7.36 7.71 -2.35
C MET A 53 -7.07 7.40 -0.87
N ARG A 54 -8.09 7.46 -0.01
CA ARG A 54 -7.97 7.08 1.41
C ARG A 54 -7.67 5.59 1.58
N ALA A 55 -8.38 4.73 0.84
CA ALA A 55 -8.13 3.29 0.85
C ALA A 55 -6.70 2.98 0.37
N ALA A 56 -6.25 3.64 -0.71
CA ALA A 56 -4.89 3.54 -1.19
C ALA A 56 -3.85 3.97 -0.15
N GLN A 57 -4.11 5.05 0.60
CA GLN A 57 -3.24 5.49 1.69
C GLN A 57 -3.16 4.46 2.83
N THR A 58 -4.28 3.82 3.18
CA THR A 58 -4.28 2.75 4.19
C THR A 58 -3.53 1.51 3.71
N MET A 59 -3.64 1.17 2.41
CA MET A 59 -2.92 0.05 1.80
C MET A 59 -1.41 0.32 1.72
N ALA A 60 -1.01 1.51 1.29
CA ALA A 60 0.40 1.95 1.26
C ALA A 60 1.05 2.06 2.65
N GLY A 61 0.24 2.14 3.72
CA GLY A 61 0.71 2.18 5.11
C GLY A 61 1.27 0.86 5.65
N GLY A 62 1.32 -0.21 4.85
CA GLY A 62 2.14 -1.41 5.07
C GLY A 62 1.75 -2.34 6.24
N GLY A 63 0.94 -1.90 7.21
CA GLY A 63 0.76 -2.65 8.47
C GLY A 63 0.18 -4.07 8.34
N ILE A 64 -0.74 -4.30 7.40
CA ILE A 64 -1.36 -5.62 7.17
C ILE A 64 -0.52 -6.47 6.22
N GLU A 65 0.08 -5.83 5.21
CA GLU A 65 0.90 -6.52 4.22
C GLU A 65 2.22 -7.00 4.85
N GLU A 66 2.85 -6.16 5.66
CA GLU A 66 4.10 -6.49 6.37
C GLU A 66 3.88 -7.60 7.41
N ALA A 67 2.76 -7.56 8.13
CA ALA A 67 2.35 -8.66 9.00
C ALA A 67 2.11 -9.96 8.20
N GLY A 68 1.49 -9.86 7.01
CA GLY A 68 1.32 -10.99 6.09
C GLY A 68 2.67 -11.55 5.59
N ARG A 69 3.59 -10.68 5.18
CA ARG A 69 4.96 -11.02 4.75
C ARG A 69 5.72 -11.74 5.87
N ALA A 70 5.67 -11.22 7.09
CA ALA A 70 6.29 -11.83 8.26
C ALA A 70 5.71 -13.23 8.58
N VAL A 71 4.38 -13.39 8.49
CA VAL A 71 3.72 -14.70 8.70
C VAL A 71 4.15 -15.71 7.62
N LEU A 72 4.29 -15.29 6.37
CA LEU A 72 4.73 -16.15 5.27
C LEU A 72 6.19 -16.57 5.42
N MET A 73 7.07 -15.64 5.78
CA MET A 73 8.47 -15.98 6.08
C MET A 73 8.56 -16.98 7.24
N SER A 74 7.77 -16.79 8.30
CA SER A 74 7.68 -17.73 9.42
C SER A 74 7.21 -19.12 8.96
N LEU A 75 6.24 -19.20 8.06
CA LEU A 75 5.77 -20.47 7.50
C LEU A 75 6.85 -21.17 6.66
N VAL A 76 7.61 -20.43 5.84
CA VAL A 76 8.73 -21.01 5.05
C VAL A 76 9.75 -21.67 5.98
N VAL A 77 10.12 -20.98 7.07
CA VAL A 77 11.05 -21.52 8.08
C VAL A 77 10.49 -22.78 8.75
N GLN A 78 9.19 -22.79 9.08
CA GLN A 78 8.54 -23.98 9.65
C GLN A 78 8.51 -25.15 8.65
N CYS A 79 8.27 -24.89 7.36
CA CYS A 79 8.32 -25.92 6.34
C CYS A 79 9.73 -26.52 6.21
N GLN A 80 10.77 -25.69 6.19
CA GLN A 80 12.16 -26.17 6.16
C GLN A 80 12.49 -27.04 7.38
N THR A 81 12.17 -26.55 8.58
CA THR A 81 12.41 -27.26 9.84
C THR A 81 11.67 -28.60 9.88
N THR A 82 10.41 -28.62 9.44
CA THR A 82 9.59 -29.84 9.40
C THR A 82 10.15 -30.82 8.37
N MET A 83 10.57 -30.35 7.20
CA MET A 83 11.16 -31.19 6.17
C MET A 83 12.47 -31.84 6.65
N GLU A 84 13.32 -31.10 7.34
CA GLU A 84 14.53 -31.64 7.98
C GLU A 84 14.19 -32.72 9.01
N LEU A 85 13.24 -32.45 9.92
CA LEU A 85 12.79 -33.43 10.90
C LEU A 85 12.26 -34.70 10.24
N LEU A 86 11.44 -34.58 9.19
CA LEU A 86 10.92 -35.74 8.45
C LEU A 86 12.04 -36.55 7.78
N ASN A 87 13.10 -35.89 7.32
CA ASN A 87 14.26 -36.53 6.69
C ASN A 87 15.15 -37.26 7.72
N THR A 88 15.29 -36.70 8.93
CA THR A 88 16.18 -37.26 9.95
C THR A 88 15.49 -38.18 10.94
N THR A 89 14.16 -38.24 10.97
CA THR A 89 13.41 -39.10 11.92
C THR A 89 13.72 -40.57 11.65
N PRO A 90 14.36 -41.29 12.60
CA PRO A 90 14.60 -42.72 12.47
C PRO A 90 13.29 -43.50 12.60
N ASP A 91 13.28 -44.74 12.11
CA ASP A 91 12.17 -45.69 12.26
C ASP A 91 10.81 -45.25 11.70
N MET A 92 10.79 -44.21 10.86
CA MET A 92 9.59 -43.80 10.12
C MET A 92 9.36 -44.68 8.89
N LEU A 93 8.13 -45.17 8.72
CA LEU A 93 7.75 -45.93 7.54
C LEU A 93 7.86 -45.04 6.28
N PRO A 94 8.43 -45.54 5.16
CA PRO A 94 8.58 -44.75 3.94
C PRO A 94 7.26 -44.14 3.43
N GLN A 95 6.16 -44.88 3.55
CA GLN A 95 4.84 -44.46 3.11
C GLN A 95 4.32 -43.29 3.95
N GLN A 96 4.50 -43.35 5.28
CA GLN A 96 4.15 -42.27 6.19
C GLN A 96 5.01 -41.02 5.92
N ARG A 97 6.30 -41.19 5.60
CA ARG A 97 7.18 -40.07 5.25
C ARG A 97 6.69 -39.35 3.98
N VAL A 98 6.32 -40.09 2.95
CA VAL A 98 5.80 -39.54 1.69
C VAL A 98 4.50 -38.78 1.92
N GLU A 99 3.57 -39.32 2.73
CA GLU A 99 2.31 -38.64 3.07
C GLU A 99 2.54 -37.30 3.79
N LEU A 100 3.43 -37.27 4.77
CA LEU A 100 3.75 -36.05 5.53
C LEU A 100 4.42 -35.00 4.64
N LEU A 101 5.35 -35.41 3.76
CA LEU A 101 5.99 -34.51 2.80
C LEU A 101 4.98 -33.95 1.77
N ALA A 102 4.05 -34.77 1.29
CA ALA A 102 3.00 -34.33 0.39
C ALA A 102 2.05 -33.32 1.06
N SER A 103 1.67 -33.57 2.32
CA SER A 103 0.86 -32.64 3.11
C SER A 103 1.56 -31.31 3.36
N LEU A 104 2.86 -31.35 3.64
CA LEU A 104 3.69 -30.15 3.81
C LEU A 104 3.76 -29.31 2.52
N ALA A 105 3.97 -29.97 1.38
CA ALA A 105 4.01 -29.31 0.07
C ALA A 105 2.66 -28.69 -0.31
N ASP A 106 1.54 -29.37 -0.03
CA ASP A 106 0.20 -28.84 -0.26
C ASP A 106 -0.08 -27.61 0.62
N ALA A 107 0.29 -27.66 1.91
CA ALA A 107 0.17 -26.53 2.83
C ALA A 107 0.99 -25.32 2.37
N PHE A 108 2.23 -25.55 1.93
CA PHE A 108 3.10 -24.52 1.38
C PHE A 108 2.51 -23.86 0.12
N ASN A 109 2.00 -24.67 -0.82
CA ASN A 109 1.38 -24.19 -2.05
C ASN A 109 0.11 -23.37 -1.78
N LYS A 110 -0.73 -23.80 -0.83
CA LYS A 110 -1.93 -23.06 -0.40
C LYS A 110 -1.58 -21.71 0.21
N ALA A 111 -0.59 -21.68 1.09
CA ALA A 111 -0.15 -20.44 1.71
C ALA A 111 0.47 -19.47 0.70
N THR A 112 1.29 -19.97 -0.22
CA THR A 112 1.86 -19.19 -1.33
C THR A 112 0.79 -18.68 -2.30
N SER A 113 -0.27 -19.43 -2.51
CA SER A 113 -1.40 -18.98 -3.34
C SER A 113 -2.27 -17.94 -2.64
N ALA A 114 -2.44 -18.08 -1.32
CA ALA A 114 -3.13 -17.09 -0.49
C ALA A 114 -2.32 -15.80 -0.37
N SER A 115 -0.99 -15.89 -0.32
CA SER A 115 -0.10 -14.74 -0.23
C SER A 115 -0.14 -13.85 -1.45
N LYS A 116 -0.24 -14.40 -2.67
CA LYS A 116 -0.41 -13.62 -3.91
C LYS A 116 -1.64 -12.72 -3.93
N LYS A 117 -2.65 -12.97 -3.08
CA LYS A 117 -3.82 -12.12 -2.91
C LYS A 117 -3.61 -11.01 -1.87
N ILE A 118 -2.61 -11.16 -1.00
CA ILE A 118 -2.27 -10.25 0.10
C ILE A 118 -1.08 -9.35 -0.29
N LEU A 119 -0.15 -9.89 -1.08
CA LEU A 119 1.00 -9.25 -1.68
C LEU A 119 0.65 -8.99 -3.16
N PRO A 120 0.01 -7.86 -3.50
CA PRO A 120 -0.10 -7.51 -4.90
C PRO A 120 1.33 -7.40 -5.47
N GLU A 121 1.65 -8.19 -6.50
CA GLU A 121 2.91 -8.11 -7.27
C GLU A 121 2.97 -6.80 -8.10
N THR A 122 2.61 -5.68 -7.49
CA THR A 122 3.05 -4.39 -7.97
C THR A 122 4.46 -4.26 -7.44
N ASN A 123 5.44 -4.28 -8.33
CA ASN A 123 6.80 -3.88 -7.99
C ASN A 123 6.67 -2.43 -7.49
N GLU A 124 6.51 -2.25 -6.18
CA GLU A 124 6.11 -0.98 -5.58
C GLU A 124 7.10 0.11 -5.92
N LEU A 125 8.38 -0.26 -6.06
CA LEU A 125 9.42 0.57 -6.63
C LEU A 125 9.09 1.03 -8.06
N ALA A 126 8.70 0.11 -8.96
CA ALA A 126 8.30 0.47 -10.32
C ALA A 126 7.08 1.40 -10.36
N THR A 127 6.08 1.17 -9.48
CA THR A 127 4.92 2.06 -9.36
C THR A 127 5.30 3.42 -8.77
N ALA A 128 6.16 3.46 -7.75
CA ALA A 128 6.67 4.69 -7.17
C ALA A 128 7.46 5.51 -8.21
N LEU A 129 8.33 4.86 -8.97
CA LEU A 129 9.09 5.47 -10.07
C LEU A 129 8.15 6.00 -11.17
N GLU A 130 7.11 5.25 -11.55
CA GLU A 130 6.13 5.71 -12.54
C GLU A 130 5.40 6.98 -12.05
N ILE A 131 5.00 7.03 -10.78
CA ILE A 131 4.33 8.21 -10.19
C ILE A 131 5.26 9.41 -10.19
N VAL A 132 6.52 9.24 -9.80
CA VAL A 132 7.53 10.31 -9.80
C VAL A 132 7.74 10.87 -11.21
N GLN A 133 7.80 10.01 -12.23
CA GLN A 133 7.88 10.44 -13.63
C GLN A 133 6.64 11.21 -14.08
N LYS A 134 5.44 10.75 -13.74
CA LYS A 134 4.18 11.47 -14.06
C LYS A 134 4.11 12.83 -13.37
N LEU A 135 4.59 12.93 -12.13
CA LEU A 135 4.66 14.20 -11.41
C LEU A 135 5.63 15.16 -12.10
N GLY A 136 6.80 14.69 -12.52
CA GLY A 136 7.75 15.49 -13.30
C GLY A 136 7.15 15.99 -14.61
N ALA A 137 6.46 15.13 -15.36
CA ALA A 137 5.76 15.52 -16.58
C ALA A 137 4.69 16.59 -16.32
N PHE A 138 3.89 16.42 -15.26
CA PHE A 138 2.86 17.37 -14.87
C PHE A 138 3.44 18.75 -14.49
N ILE A 139 4.53 18.78 -13.70
CA ILE A 139 5.21 20.03 -13.34
C ILE A 139 5.76 20.70 -14.59
N ASN A 140 6.39 19.93 -15.49
CA ASN A 140 6.92 20.48 -16.73
C ASN A 140 5.82 21.11 -17.61
N GLU A 141 4.63 20.50 -17.66
CA GLU A 141 3.51 20.97 -18.48
C GLU A 141 2.69 22.12 -17.87
N ARG A 142 2.60 22.21 -16.53
CA ARG A 142 1.67 23.13 -15.84
C ARG A 142 2.36 24.15 -14.95
N TYR A 143 3.58 23.86 -14.53
CA TYR A 143 4.33 24.64 -13.53
C TYR A 143 5.82 24.67 -13.87
N SER A 144 6.16 24.97 -15.12
CA SER A 144 7.54 24.89 -15.63
C SER A 144 8.55 25.72 -14.83
N GLN A 145 8.11 26.79 -14.17
CA GLN A 145 8.92 27.59 -13.25
C GLN A 145 9.47 26.80 -12.05
N HIS A 146 8.91 25.63 -11.73
CA HIS A 146 9.33 24.77 -10.62
C HIS A 146 10.21 23.60 -11.06
N ASN A 147 10.53 23.46 -12.35
CA ASN A 147 11.33 22.35 -12.85
C ASN A 147 12.71 22.24 -12.19
N ALA A 148 13.41 23.36 -12.03
CA ALA A 148 14.74 23.38 -11.42
C ALA A 148 14.70 22.91 -9.95
N ALA A 149 13.76 23.44 -9.17
CA ALA A 149 13.57 23.05 -7.78
C ALA A 149 13.09 21.59 -7.66
N PHE A 150 12.24 21.12 -8.58
CA PHE A 150 11.77 19.74 -8.59
C PHE A 150 12.92 18.75 -8.85
N LEU A 151 13.81 19.05 -9.80
CA LEU A 151 15.00 18.22 -10.07
C LEU A 151 15.92 18.11 -8.85
N GLU A 152 16.20 19.23 -8.19
CA GLU A 152 17.02 19.27 -6.97
C GLU A 152 16.41 18.40 -5.85
N ILE A 153 15.09 18.48 -5.66
CA ILE A 153 14.37 17.64 -4.68
C ILE A 153 14.40 16.17 -5.09
N LEU A 154 14.26 15.88 -6.39
CA LEU A 154 14.18 14.51 -6.92
C LEU A 154 15.47 13.73 -6.70
N GLU A 155 16.63 14.37 -6.82
CA GLU A 155 17.93 13.76 -6.52
C GLU A 155 18.04 13.34 -5.06
N ALA A 156 17.62 14.19 -4.12
CA ALA A 156 17.59 13.85 -2.70
C ALA A 156 16.54 12.77 -2.39
N PHE A 157 15.36 12.85 -3.02
CA PHE A 157 14.25 11.93 -2.79
C PHE A 157 14.50 10.53 -3.39
N ALA A 158 15.34 10.40 -4.42
CA ALA A 158 15.73 9.11 -4.98
C ALA A 158 16.38 8.19 -3.92
N MET A 159 17.18 8.76 -3.01
CA MET A 159 17.78 8.01 -1.90
C MET A 159 16.73 7.48 -0.92
N GLU A 160 15.69 8.27 -0.65
CA GLU A 160 14.56 7.86 0.19
C GLU A 160 13.76 6.73 -0.46
N LEU A 161 13.56 6.77 -1.79
CA LEU A 161 12.90 5.68 -2.53
C LEU A 161 13.70 4.38 -2.47
N GLU A 162 15.02 4.44 -2.60
CA GLU A 162 15.89 3.27 -2.48
C GLU A 162 15.87 2.71 -1.05
N GLN A 163 15.84 3.56 -0.03
CA GLN A 163 15.73 3.12 1.36
C GLN A 163 14.38 2.48 1.71
N HIS A 164 13.29 2.94 1.09
CA HIS A 164 11.93 2.47 1.39
C HIS A 164 11.46 1.30 0.52
N TYR A 165 12.01 1.14 -0.69
CA TYR A 165 11.55 0.15 -1.68
C TYR A 165 12.67 -0.72 -2.28
N GLY A 166 13.94 -0.45 -2.01
CA GLY A 166 15.10 -1.29 -2.37
C GLY A 166 15.34 -2.41 -1.36
#